data_AF-B6G7W9-F1
#
_entry.id   AF-B6G7W9-F1
#
_cell.length_a   1.000
_cell.length_b   1.000
_cell.length_c   1.000
_cell.angle_alpha   90.00
_cell.angle_beta   90.00
_cell.angle_gamma   90.00
#
_symmetry.space_group_name_H-M   'P 1'
#
loop_
_entity.id
_entity.type
_entity.pdbx_description
1 polymer ?
#
loop_
_entity_poly.entity_id
_entity_poly.type
_entity_poly.pdbx_seq_one_letter_code
_entity_poly.pdbx_strand_id
1 'polypeptide(L)'
;MSSKKAPKNKYVTNSHLSERKFRELLRLFCADVTALSAASLTGLNRNTVNRYYGLLRVRIAEICEADSPFDGEVEADESHFGARRVRGVRGRGARGKTIVFGLPKRGGKVYTRIAPDVTRRTSMQVIEGKASKDSIMYTDGFASYDGLVDWGCKRHYRVSHGENEFVERGNPGNHINGIESFWGYAKNRLVKYQGIPKEDFYLHLKECEFRFNMRGRDMYRFMLRELRERPLN
;
A
#
# COMPACT_ATOMS: atom_id res chain seq x y z
N MET A 1 42.03 -11.73 -23.51
CA MET A 1 40.66 -12.00 -23.03
C MET A 1 39.86 -10.71 -23.09
N SER A 2 38.91 -10.60 -24.03
CA SER A 2 38.09 -9.38 -24.17
C SER A 2 37.02 -9.35 -23.08
N SER A 3 37.13 -8.39 -22.15
CA SER A 3 36.08 -8.08 -21.18
C SER A 3 34.84 -7.65 -21.95
N LYS A 4 33.82 -8.53 -22.05
CA LYS A 4 32.52 -8.18 -22.61
C LYS A 4 31.92 -7.08 -21.73
N LYS A 5 32.04 -5.84 -22.17
CA LYS A 5 31.43 -4.65 -21.54
C LYS A 5 29.96 -4.98 -21.26
N ALA A 6 29.55 -4.90 -19.98
CA ALA A 6 28.19 -5.25 -19.58
C ALA A 6 27.17 -4.46 -20.42
N PRO A 7 26.05 -5.08 -20.84
CA PRO A 7 25.05 -4.40 -21.66
C PRO A 7 24.56 -3.15 -20.92
N LYS A 8 24.65 -1.99 -21.58
CA LYS A 8 24.24 -0.70 -20.99
C LYS A 8 22.70 -0.69 -20.82
N ASN A 9 22.23 -1.00 -19.62
CA ASN A 9 20.82 -0.91 -19.26
C ASN A 9 20.55 0.44 -18.61
N LYS A 10 19.73 1.28 -19.25
CA LYS A 10 19.41 2.63 -18.73
C LYS A 10 18.45 2.64 -17.54
N TYR A 11 17.87 1.49 -17.18
CA TYR A 11 16.91 1.36 -16.08
C TYR A 11 17.50 0.69 -14.84
N VAL A 12 18.67 0.05 -15.00
CA VAL A 12 19.35 -0.68 -13.92
C VAL A 12 20.85 -0.50 -14.10
N THR A 13 21.52 0.06 -13.10
CA THR A 13 22.98 0.17 -13.08
C THR A 13 23.62 -1.19 -12.74
N ASN A 14 24.89 -1.38 -13.13
CA ASN A 14 25.69 -2.55 -12.74
C ASN A 14 25.01 -3.91 -12.96
N SER A 15 24.27 -4.04 -14.06
CA SER A 15 23.46 -5.21 -14.37
C SER A 15 23.92 -5.92 -15.64
N HIS A 16 23.93 -7.26 -15.59
CA HIS A 16 24.09 -8.10 -16.77
C HIS A 16 22.78 -8.34 -17.52
N LEU A 17 21.64 -7.85 -17.00
CA LEU A 17 20.34 -7.99 -17.64
C LEU A 17 20.18 -6.97 -18.76
N SER A 18 20.02 -7.46 -19.99
CA SER A 18 19.76 -6.61 -21.16
C SER A 18 18.53 -5.72 -20.95
N GLU A 19 18.52 -4.52 -21.56
CA GLU A 19 17.38 -3.61 -21.51
C GLU A 19 16.08 -4.30 -22.00
N ARG A 20 16.16 -5.11 -23.06
CA ARG A 20 15.00 -5.84 -23.60
C ARG A 20 14.39 -6.77 -22.55
N LYS A 21 15.23 -7.58 -21.88
CA LYS A 21 14.78 -8.50 -20.83
C LYS A 21 14.27 -7.76 -19.60
N PHE A 22 14.91 -6.66 -19.22
CA PHE A 22 14.40 -5.83 -18.14
C PHE A 22 13.02 -5.24 -18.44
N ARG A 23 12.81 -4.71 -19.66
CA ARG A 23 11.50 -4.18 -20.08
C ARG A 23 10.41 -5.25 -20.11
N GLU A 24 10.74 -6.45 -20.56
CA GLU A 24 9.85 -7.62 -20.50
C GLU A 24 9.45 -7.93 -19.04
N LEU A 25 10.44 -7.98 -18.16
CA LEU A 25 10.23 -8.22 -16.73
C LEU A 25 9.38 -7.13 -16.07
N LEU A 26 9.62 -5.86 -16.41
CA LEU A 26 8.84 -4.73 -15.91
C LEU A 26 7.38 -4.78 -16.40
N ARG A 27 7.11 -5.23 -17.63
CA ARG A 27 5.73 -5.43 -18.12
C ARG A 27 5.00 -6.47 -17.29
N LEU A 28 5.65 -7.61 -17.04
CA LEU A 28 5.07 -8.69 -16.21
C LEU A 28 4.83 -8.22 -14.79
N PHE A 29 5.77 -7.46 -14.22
CA PHE A 29 5.59 -6.84 -12.92
C PHE A 29 4.37 -5.92 -12.94
N CYS A 30 4.27 -4.96 -13.86
CA CYS A 30 3.13 -4.05 -13.94
C CYS A 30 1.80 -4.76 -14.17
N ALA A 31 1.78 -5.86 -14.94
CA ALA A 31 0.63 -6.74 -15.15
C ALA A 31 0.29 -7.64 -13.94
N ASP A 32 0.98 -7.46 -12.81
CA ASP A 32 0.74 -8.13 -11.54
C ASP A 32 1.04 -9.64 -11.53
N VAL A 33 1.83 -10.10 -12.51
CA VAL A 33 2.30 -11.48 -12.67
C VAL A 33 3.31 -11.82 -11.57
N THR A 34 3.14 -12.98 -10.91
CA THR A 34 4.03 -13.42 -9.83
C THR A 34 5.46 -13.66 -10.31
N ALA A 35 6.44 -13.56 -9.42
CA ALA A 35 7.84 -13.81 -9.75
C ALA A 35 8.08 -15.23 -10.29
N LEU A 36 7.33 -16.22 -9.79
CA LEU A 36 7.41 -17.59 -10.26
C LEU A 36 6.98 -17.69 -11.73
N SER A 37 5.78 -17.18 -12.05
CA SER A 37 5.27 -17.18 -13.41
C SER A 37 6.14 -16.34 -14.35
N ALA A 38 6.63 -15.19 -13.89
CA ALA A 38 7.50 -14.32 -14.68
C ALA A 38 8.86 -14.97 -14.98
N ALA A 39 9.42 -15.76 -14.05
CA ALA A 39 10.63 -16.54 -14.31
C ALA A 39 10.41 -17.55 -15.45
N SER A 40 9.30 -18.30 -15.42
CA SER A 40 8.92 -19.21 -16.50
C SER A 40 8.71 -18.51 -17.83
N LEU A 41 8.02 -17.36 -17.85
CA LEU A 41 7.72 -16.62 -19.09
C LEU A 41 8.97 -15.96 -19.69
N THR A 42 9.88 -15.47 -18.87
CA THR A 42 11.08 -14.75 -19.34
C THR A 42 12.28 -15.66 -19.58
N GLY A 43 12.25 -16.89 -19.07
CA GLY A 43 13.40 -17.80 -19.04
C GLY A 43 14.50 -17.37 -18.07
N LEU A 44 14.22 -16.44 -17.15
CA LEU A 44 15.18 -15.98 -16.16
C LEU A 44 15.15 -16.85 -14.91
N ASN A 45 16.27 -16.90 -14.18
CA ASN A 45 16.31 -17.55 -12.87
C ASN A 45 15.32 -16.86 -11.90
N ARG A 46 14.54 -17.65 -11.15
CA ARG A 46 13.57 -17.15 -10.16
C ARG A 46 14.17 -16.17 -9.15
N ASN A 47 15.39 -16.40 -8.67
CA ASN A 47 16.07 -15.50 -7.74
C ASN A 47 16.41 -14.16 -8.40
N THR A 48 16.76 -14.18 -9.69
CA THR A 48 16.96 -12.95 -10.46
C THR A 48 15.66 -12.16 -10.58
N VAL A 49 14.56 -12.82 -10.93
CA VAL A 49 13.23 -12.17 -11.00
C VAL A 49 12.82 -11.61 -9.63
N ASN A 50 12.96 -12.38 -8.56
CA ASN A 50 12.68 -11.94 -7.20
C ASN A 50 13.50 -10.69 -6.82
N ARG A 51 14.81 -10.68 -7.12
CA ARG A 51 15.68 -9.52 -6.88
C ARG A 51 15.12 -8.27 -7.56
N TYR A 52 14.83 -8.34 -8.86
CA TYR A 52 14.28 -7.19 -9.59
C TYR A 52 12.91 -6.77 -9.12
N TYR A 53 12.03 -7.72 -8.81
CA TYR A 53 10.72 -7.41 -8.23
C TYR A 53 10.85 -6.72 -6.86
N GLY A 54 11.80 -7.15 -6.03
CA GLY A 54 12.14 -6.49 -4.78
C GLY A 54 12.59 -5.04 -5.01
N LEU A 55 13.55 -4.82 -5.90
CA LEU A 55 14.05 -3.48 -6.25
C LEU A 55 12.92 -2.56 -6.78
N LEU A 56 12.02 -3.10 -7.61
CA LEU A 56 10.86 -2.36 -8.11
C LEU A 56 9.90 -1.98 -6.97
N ARG A 57 9.69 -2.87 -5.99
CA ARG A 57 8.87 -2.55 -4.82
C ARG A 57 9.52 -1.51 -3.91
N VAL A 58 10.85 -1.55 -3.73
CA VAL A 58 11.58 -0.51 -3.00
C VAL A 58 11.38 0.85 -3.67
N ARG A 59 11.57 0.92 -5.00
CA ARG A 59 11.31 2.13 -5.77
C ARG A 59 9.86 2.62 -5.62
N ILE A 60 8.88 1.72 -5.67
CA ILE A 60 7.47 2.08 -5.43
C ILE A 60 7.26 2.61 -4.02
N ALA A 61 7.85 1.98 -3.00
CA ALA A 61 7.73 2.45 -1.63
C ALA A 61 8.29 3.87 -1.48
N GLU A 62 9.44 4.18 -2.09
CA GLU A 62 9.99 5.56 -2.12
C GLU A 62 9.01 6.56 -2.75
N ILE A 63 8.36 6.20 -3.87
CA ILE A 63 7.39 7.06 -4.56
C ILE A 63 6.16 7.30 -3.68
N CYS A 64 5.64 6.24 -3.07
CA CYS A 64 4.50 6.34 -2.17
C CYS A 64 4.81 7.21 -0.95
N GLU A 65 5.99 7.04 -0.33
CA GLU A 65 6.42 7.88 0.79
C GLU A 65 6.60 9.34 0.39
N ALA A 66 7.15 9.62 -0.80
CA ALA A 66 7.30 11.00 -1.29
C ALA A 66 5.96 11.70 -1.63
N ASP A 67 4.94 10.95 -2.07
CA ASP A 67 3.59 11.48 -2.32
C ASP A 67 2.71 11.47 -1.06
N SER A 68 3.23 10.97 0.07
CA SER A 68 2.44 10.66 1.24
C SER A 68 2.07 11.92 2.04
N PRO A 69 0.77 12.24 2.19
CA PRO A 69 0.30 13.39 2.94
C PRO A 69 0.21 13.09 4.43
N PHE A 70 0.99 12.14 4.96
CA PHE A 70 0.99 11.89 6.40
C PHE A 70 1.37 13.16 7.19
N ASP A 71 1.66 14.32 6.61
CA ASP A 71 1.88 15.58 7.36
C ASP A 71 0.70 16.59 7.26
N GLY A 72 -0.50 16.15 6.85
CA GLY A 72 -1.70 17.02 6.80
C GLY A 72 -2.99 16.29 6.40
N GLU A 73 -4.04 16.43 7.22
CA GLU A 73 -5.44 15.93 7.08
C GLU A 73 -5.61 14.40 6.94
N VAL A 74 -6.27 13.77 7.93
CA VAL A 74 -6.20 12.32 8.16
C VAL A 74 -7.58 11.73 8.48
N GLU A 75 -8.23 11.07 7.53
CA GLU A 75 -9.31 10.11 7.81
C GLU A 75 -8.64 8.74 8.05
N ALA A 76 -8.75 8.15 9.24
CA ALA A 76 -8.00 6.94 9.59
C ALA A 76 -8.92 5.72 9.73
N ASP A 77 -8.71 4.73 8.87
CA ASP A 77 -9.29 3.39 9.01
C ASP A 77 -8.18 2.34 9.19
N GLU A 78 -8.49 1.24 9.87
CA GLU A 78 -7.54 0.21 10.26
C GLU A 78 -7.92 -1.16 9.68
N SER A 79 -6.93 -1.88 9.14
CA SER A 79 -7.11 -3.26 8.71
C SER A 79 -5.98 -4.15 9.21
N HIS A 80 -6.32 -5.41 9.46
CA HIS A 80 -5.42 -6.39 10.02
C HIS A 80 -5.04 -7.46 8.98
N PHE A 81 -3.73 -7.71 8.83
CA PHE A 81 -3.17 -8.64 7.85
C PHE A 81 -2.34 -9.75 8.49
N GLY A 82 -2.12 -10.85 7.77
CA GLY A 82 -0.99 -11.75 8.04
C GLY A 82 -1.12 -12.79 9.17
N ALA A 83 -2.20 -12.85 9.93
CA ALA A 83 -2.36 -13.98 10.87
C ALA A 83 -2.68 -15.28 10.13
N ARG A 84 -1.92 -16.34 10.45
CA ARG A 84 -2.38 -17.73 10.25
C ARG A 84 -3.72 -17.86 10.94
N ARG A 85 -4.76 -18.27 10.21
CA ARG A 85 -6.11 -18.44 10.77
C ARG A 85 -6.05 -19.38 11.98
N VAL A 86 -6.20 -18.84 13.19
CA VAL A 86 -6.40 -19.64 14.39
C VAL A 86 -7.88 -20.00 14.44
N ARG A 87 -8.19 -21.30 14.32
CA ARG A 87 -9.58 -21.81 14.36
C ARG A 87 -10.18 -21.44 15.73
N GLY A 88 -11.35 -20.78 15.73
CA GLY A 88 -12.03 -20.36 16.97
C GLY A 88 -11.81 -18.91 17.40
N VAL A 89 -10.79 -18.21 16.87
CA VAL A 89 -10.53 -16.80 17.22
C VAL A 89 -10.89 -15.90 16.03
N ARG A 90 -11.95 -15.09 16.18
CA ARG A 90 -12.41 -14.14 15.15
C ARG A 90 -12.00 -12.71 15.52
N GLY A 91 -11.98 -11.82 14.52
CA GLY A 91 -11.71 -10.40 14.73
C GLY A 91 -10.30 -10.09 15.24
N ARG A 92 -10.21 -9.15 16.20
CA ARG A 92 -8.96 -8.58 16.73
C ARG A 92 -8.19 -9.52 17.68
N GLY A 93 -8.81 -10.61 18.14
CA GLY A 93 -8.18 -11.55 19.08
C GLY A 93 -7.12 -12.48 18.49
N ALA A 94 -6.98 -12.54 17.16
CA ALA A 94 -6.00 -13.42 16.52
C ALA A 94 -4.59 -12.84 16.64
N ARG A 95 -3.73 -13.49 17.44
CA ARG A 95 -2.33 -13.10 17.66
C ARG A 95 -1.52 -13.11 16.34
N GLY A 96 -0.58 -12.17 16.21
CA GLY A 96 0.36 -12.11 15.08
C GLY A 96 -0.14 -11.37 13.84
N LYS A 97 -1.19 -10.55 13.95
CA LYS A 97 -1.65 -9.70 12.84
C LYS A 97 -0.78 -8.45 12.71
N THR A 98 -0.42 -8.09 11.48
CA THR A 98 0.12 -6.77 11.15
C THR A 98 -1.04 -5.79 11.04
N ILE A 99 -1.01 -4.73 11.84
CA ILE A 99 -2.00 -3.66 11.81
C ILE A 99 -1.54 -2.63 10.78
N VAL A 100 -2.46 -2.20 9.93
CA VAL A 100 -2.21 -1.21 8.89
C VAL A 100 -3.28 -0.14 8.99
N PHE A 101 -2.85 1.12 9.14
CA PHE A 101 -3.69 2.29 8.97
C PHE A 101 -3.74 2.67 7.49
N GLY A 102 -4.91 3.04 7.02
CA GLY A 102 -5.18 3.53 5.68
C GLY A 102 -5.89 4.86 5.73
N LEU A 103 -5.44 5.82 4.92
CA LEU A 103 -6.03 7.14 4.80
C LEU A 103 -6.59 7.36 3.39
N PRO A 104 -7.91 7.48 3.22
CA PRO A 104 -8.47 8.01 1.98
C PRO A 104 -8.21 9.52 1.91
N LYS A 105 -7.73 10.00 0.76
CA LYS A 105 -7.58 11.44 0.46
C LYS A 105 -8.72 11.89 -0.47
N ARG A 106 -9.05 13.19 -0.40
CA ARG A 106 -9.79 13.91 -1.46
C ARG A 106 -9.14 13.66 -2.83
N GLY A 107 -9.91 13.16 -3.80
CA GLY A 107 -9.42 12.79 -5.13
C GLY A 107 -9.16 11.29 -5.34
N GLY A 108 -9.61 10.42 -4.43
CA GLY A 108 -9.67 8.97 -4.66
C GLY A 108 -8.35 8.21 -4.53
N LYS A 109 -7.32 8.83 -3.92
CA LYS A 109 -6.06 8.18 -3.54
C LYS A 109 -6.14 7.63 -2.12
N VAL A 110 -5.40 6.56 -1.86
CA VAL A 110 -5.25 5.93 -0.55
C VAL A 110 -3.77 5.90 -0.15
N TYR A 111 -3.48 6.13 1.11
CA TYR A 111 -2.14 6.05 1.69
C TYR A 111 -2.13 5.08 2.87
N THR A 112 -1.05 4.33 3.05
CA THR A 112 -0.98 3.26 4.06
C THR A 112 0.25 3.35 4.94
N ARG A 113 0.10 2.97 6.22
CA ARG A 113 1.20 2.90 7.18
C ARG A 113 1.01 1.70 8.12
N ILE A 114 2.08 0.97 8.36
CA ILE A 114 2.09 -0.11 9.37
C ILE A 114 2.15 0.51 10.76
N ALA A 115 1.33 -0.01 11.67
CA ALA A 115 1.29 0.42 13.07
C ALA A 115 1.77 -0.69 14.02
N PRO A 116 2.43 -0.33 15.13
CA PRO A 116 2.84 -1.29 16.15
C PRO A 116 1.65 -1.85 16.93
N ASP A 117 0.60 -1.04 17.14
CA ASP A 117 -0.61 -1.41 17.86
C ASP A 117 -1.82 -0.54 17.43
N VAL A 118 -3.02 -0.92 17.89
CA VAL A 118 -4.30 -0.19 17.72
C VAL A 118 -4.69 0.56 19.00
N THR A 119 -3.74 0.99 19.83
CA THR A 119 -4.09 1.72 21.06
C THR A 119 -4.63 3.11 20.72
N ARG A 120 -5.49 3.64 21.60
CA ARG A 120 -5.94 5.06 21.53
C ARG A 120 -4.75 5.99 21.41
N ARG A 121 -3.68 5.76 22.20
CA ARG A 121 -2.47 6.57 22.15
C ARG A 121 -1.78 6.53 20.79
N THR A 122 -1.56 5.36 20.20
CA THR A 122 -0.88 5.25 18.89
C THR A 122 -1.75 5.81 17.76
N SER A 123 -3.06 5.57 17.80
CA SER A 123 -4.02 6.12 16.83
C SER A 123 -4.06 7.65 16.93
N MET A 124 -4.15 8.19 18.16
CA MET A 124 -4.08 9.62 18.43
C MET A 124 -2.72 10.18 18.01
N GLN A 125 -1.57 9.59 18.34
CA GLN A 125 -0.26 10.12 17.92
C GLN A 125 -0.10 10.20 16.39
N VAL A 126 -0.65 9.23 15.65
CA VAL A 126 -0.69 9.27 14.18
C VAL A 126 -1.58 10.41 13.68
N ILE A 127 -2.65 10.73 14.40
CA ILE A 127 -3.60 11.80 14.06
C ILE A 127 -3.08 13.18 14.52
N GLU A 128 -2.73 13.33 15.79
CA GLU A 128 -2.28 14.57 16.46
C GLU A 128 -1.00 15.14 15.85
N GLY A 129 -0.05 14.28 15.45
CA GLY A 129 1.20 14.74 14.85
C GLY A 129 1.05 15.27 13.42
N LYS A 130 -0.14 15.14 12.82
CA LYS A 130 -0.30 15.10 11.35
C LYS A 130 -1.58 15.76 10.83
N ALA A 131 -2.63 15.91 11.62
CA ALA A 131 -3.84 16.61 11.24
C ALA A 131 -3.86 18.03 11.84
N SER A 132 -4.29 19.02 11.06
CA SER A 132 -4.59 20.36 11.60
C SER A 132 -5.88 20.30 12.42
N LYS A 133 -6.01 21.13 13.47
CA LYS A 133 -7.27 21.28 14.22
C LYS A 133 -8.44 21.79 13.35
N ASP A 134 -8.15 22.38 12.20
CA ASP A 134 -9.17 22.79 11.22
C ASP A 134 -9.73 21.64 10.37
N SER A 135 -9.20 20.42 10.51
CA SER A 135 -9.59 19.24 9.72
C SER A 135 -10.97 18.72 10.12
N ILE A 136 -11.71 18.17 9.15
CA ILE A 136 -12.92 17.37 9.38
C ILE A 136 -12.48 15.90 9.44
N MET A 137 -12.76 15.22 10.56
CA MET A 137 -12.33 13.85 10.78
C MET A 137 -13.50 12.88 10.63
N TYR A 138 -13.31 11.83 9.83
CA TYR A 138 -14.21 10.68 9.76
C TYR A 138 -13.49 9.49 10.39
N THR A 139 -14.12 8.86 11.38
CA THR A 139 -13.59 7.63 11.99
C THR A 139 -14.72 6.64 12.22
N ASP A 140 -14.41 5.35 12.18
CA ASP A 140 -15.33 4.30 12.63
C ASP A 140 -15.71 4.55 14.10
N GLY A 141 -16.89 4.06 14.52
CA GLY A 141 -17.50 4.25 15.84
C GLY A 141 -16.77 3.55 17.01
N PHE A 142 -15.45 3.35 16.89
CA PHE A 142 -14.64 2.60 17.83
C PHE A 142 -14.19 3.48 19.02
N ALA A 143 -14.21 2.91 20.24
CA ALA A 143 -13.94 3.64 21.48
C ALA A 143 -12.53 4.25 21.59
N SER A 144 -11.54 3.77 20.81
CA SER A 144 -10.22 4.42 20.78
C SER A 144 -10.28 5.81 20.17
N TYR A 145 -11.27 6.10 19.33
CA TYR A 145 -11.51 7.41 18.72
C TYR A 145 -12.37 8.33 19.59
N ASP A 146 -12.85 7.90 20.76
CA ASP A 146 -13.60 8.75 21.69
C ASP A 146 -12.79 9.98 22.14
N GLY A 147 -11.45 9.91 22.09
CA GLY A 147 -10.56 11.05 22.39
C GLY A 147 -10.40 12.09 21.31
N LEU A 148 -10.88 11.82 20.09
CA LEU A 148 -10.86 12.81 19.02
C LEU A 148 -11.88 13.93 19.28
N VAL A 149 -12.94 13.65 20.04
CA VAL A 149 -13.92 14.66 20.47
C VAL A 149 -13.25 15.73 21.35
N ASP A 150 -12.33 15.32 22.22
CA ASP A 150 -11.59 16.22 23.13
C ASP A 150 -10.41 16.94 22.46
N TRP A 151 -9.96 16.47 21.29
CA TRP A 151 -8.78 16.99 20.59
C TRP A 151 -9.02 18.34 19.88
N GLY A 152 -10.28 18.73 19.71
CA GLY A 152 -10.66 20.04 19.18
C GLY A 152 -10.61 20.16 17.66
N CYS A 153 -10.83 19.05 16.93
CA CYS A 153 -11.05 19.12 15.49
C CYS A 153 -12.38 19.80 15.16
N LYS A 154 -12.38 20.63 14.10
CA LYS A 154 -13.50 21.50 13.72
C LYS A 154 -14.84 20.75 13.59
N ARG A 155 -14.83 19.50 13.10
CA ARG A 155 -15.96 18.57 13.09
C ARG A 155 -15.46 17.12 13.14
N HIS A 156 -16.05 16.30 13.99
CA HIS A 156 -15.81 14.84 14.06
C HIS A 156 -17.10 14.09 13.72
N TYR A 157 -17.06 13.23 12.70
CA TYR A 157 -18.17 12.37 12.30
C TYR A 157 -17.82 10.92 12.60
N ARG A 158 -18.62 10.27 13.45
CA ARG A 158 -18.54 8.83 13.72
C ARG A 158 -19.40 8.10 12.71
N VAL A 159 -18.85 7.06 12.08
CA VAL A 159 -19.66 6.18 11.22
C VAL A 159 -19.84 4.84 11.92
N SER A 160 -21.08 4.45 12.17
CA SER A 160 -21.41 3.20 12.85
C SER A 160 -21.42 2.06 11.83
N HIS A 161 -20.48 1.11 11.92
CA HIS A 161 -20.43 -0.07 11.05
C HIS A 161 -21.33 -1.24 11.54
N GLY A 162 -22.36 -0.93 12.33
CA GLY A 162 -23.27 -1.92 12.92
C GLY A 162 -24.56 -2.16 12.16
N GLU A 163 -25.03 -1.19 11.38
CA GLU A 163 -26.28 -1.29 10.63
C GLU A 163 -26.02 -0.92 9.17
N ASN A 164 -26.75 -1.56 8.24
CA ASN A 164 -26.70 -1.32 6.80
C ASN A 164 -27.18 0.09 6.42
N GLU A 165 -26.58 1.14 6.97
CA GLU A 165 -26.83 2.51 6.53
C GLU A 165 -26.03 2.75 5.25
N PHE A 166 -26.65 2.34 4.14
CA PHE A 166 -26.51 3.04 2.88
C PHE A 166 -26.72 4.52 3.15
N VAL A 167 -25.59 5.24 3.29
CA VAL A 167 -25.38 6.66 3.01
C VAL A 167 -26.68 7.45 3.02
N GLU A 168 -26.97 8.18 4.10
CA GLU A 168 -28.06 9.16 4.11
C GLU A 168 -28.05 9.92 2.79
N ARG A 169 -29.14 9.80 2.03
CA ARG A 169 -29.35 10.31 0.66
C ARG A 169 -29.12 11.83 0.48
N GLY A 170 -28.73 12.55 1.52
CA GLY A 170 -28.49 13.99 1.53
C GLY A 170 -27.03 14.44 1.62
N ASN A 171 -26.05 13.53 1.80
CA ASN A 171 -24.66 13.95 2.03
C ASN A 171 -23.65 13.25 1.10
N PRO A 172 -23.44 13.78 -0.13
CA PRO A 172 -22.59 13.16 -1.16
C PRO A 172 -21.07 13.18 -0.85
N GLY A 173 -20.66 13.66 0.32
CA GLY A 173 -19.24 13.79 0.72
C GLY A 173 -18.68 12.69 1.63
N ASN A 174 -19.49 11.71 2.07
CA ASN A 174 -19.03 10.60 2.93
C ASN A 174 -18.40 9.48 2.10
N HIS A 175 -17.09 9.55 1.82
CA HIS A 175 -16.38 8.60 0.95
C HIS A 175 -15.60 7.51 1.71
N ILE A 176 -16.27 6.77 2.61
CA ILE A 176 -15.71 5.55 3.23
C ILE A 176 -15.58 4.38 2.22
N ASN A 177 -16.38 4.41 1.13
CA ASN A 177 -16.27 3.45 0.03
C ASN A 177 -14.84 3.35 -0.57
N GLY A 178 -14.04 4.42 -0.48
CA GLY A 178 -12.69 4.45 -1.02
C GLY A 178 -11.69 3.57 -0.28
N ILE A 179 -11.78 3.52 1.05
CA ILE A 179 -10.81 2.77 1.86
C ILE A 179 -11.21 1.30 2.04
N GLU A 180 -12.51 1.00 2.15
CA GLU A 180 -13.01 -0.37 2.19
C GLU A 180 -12.69 -1.13 0.89
N SER A 181 -12.89 -0.48 -0.25
CA SER A 181 -12.54 -1.05 -1.56
C SER A 181 -11.03 -1.32 -1.68
N PHE A 182 -10.19 -0.47 -1.07
CA PHE A 182 -8.75 -0.73 -0.96
C PHE A 182 -8.45 -1.96 -0.12
N TRP A 183 -9.10 -2.13 1.04
CA TRP A 183 -8.86 -3.31 1.88
C TRP A 183 -9.26 -4.61 1.19
N GLY A 184 -10.41 -4.63 0.51
CA GLY A 184 -10.84 -5.78 -0.30
C GLY A 184 -9.82 -6.11 -1.39
N TYR A 185 -9.39 -5.09 -2.15
CA TYR A 185 -8.36 -5.22 -3.18
C TYR A 185 -7.03 -5.77 -2.61
N ALA A 186 -6.51 -5.15 -1.55
CA ALA A 186 -5.22 -5.50 -0.97
C ALA A 186 -5.23 -6.93 -0.42
N LYS A 187 -6.28 -7.33 0.33
CA LYS A 187 -6.42 -8.69 0.85
C LYS A 187 -6.44 -9.72 -0.27
N ASN A 188 -7.28 -9.52 -1.29
CA ASN A 188 -7.38 -10.44 -2.42
C ASN A 188 -6.07 -10.55 -3.19
N ARG A 189 -5.39 -9.42 -3.42
CA ARG A 189 -4.09 -9.42 -4.10
C ARG A 189 -3.02 -10.17 -3.30
N LEU A 190 -2.96 -9.99 -1.98
CA LEU A 190 -1.90 -10.60 -1.17
C LEU A 190 -2.05 -12.12 -1.02
N VAL A 191 -3.27 -12.66 -1.16
CA VAL A 191 -3.52 -14.13 -1.13
C VAL A 191 -2.72 -14.89 -2.19
N LYS A 192 -2.43 -14.28 -3.35
CA LYS A 192 -1.68 -14.95 -4.42
C LYS A 192 -0.24 -15.34 -4.05
N TYR A 193 0.31 -14.72 -3.00
CA TYR A 193 1.66 -15.01 -2.52
C TYR A 193 1.70 -16.17 -1.53
N GLN A 194 0.55 -16.68 -1.06
CA GLN A 194 0.43 -17.81 -0.13
C GLN A 194 1.26 -17.65 1.16
N GLY A 195 1.46 -16.40 1.59
CA GLY A 195 2.34 -16.02 2.69
C GLY A 195 3.40 -15.04 2.22
N ILE A 196 3.66 -14.03 3.03
CA ILE A 196 4.68 -13.02 2.77
C ILE A 196 5.50 -12.91 4.06
N PRO A 197 6.84 -12.99 3.99
CA PRO A 197 7.70 -12.73 5.15
C PRO A 197 7.37 -11.36 5.77
N LYS A 198 7.51 -11.24 7.09
CA LYS A 198 7.10 -10.03 7.81
C LYS A 198 7.91 -8.82 7.35
N GLU A 199 9.19 -9.03 7.09
CA GLU A 199 10.15 -8.08 6.56
C GLU A 199 9.78 -7.53 5.17
N ASP A 200 9.14 -8.34 4.32
CA ASP A 200 8.74 -7.96 2.97
C ASP A 200 7.33 -7.37 2.91
N PHE A 201 6.51 -7.57 3.95
CA PHE A 201 5.11 -7.17 3.98
C PHE A 201 4.93 -5.68 3.66
N TYR A 202 5.80 -4.82 4.20
CA TYR A 202 5.77 -3.38 3.94
C TYR A 202 5.87 -3.06 2.45
N LEU A 203 6.79 -3.70 1.74
CA LEU A 203 6.99 -3.49 0.30
C LEU A 203 5.77 -3.96 -0.51
N HIS A 204 5.16 -5.07 -0.11
CA HIS A 204 3.94 -5.58 -0.73
C HIS A 204 2.73 -4.68 -0.47
N LEU A 205 2.63 -4.11 0.73
CA LEU A 205 1.58 -3.15 1.07
C LEU A 205 1.71 -1.87 0.23
N LYS A 206 2.91 -1.30 0.11
CA LYS A 206 3.15 -0.13 -0.75
C LYS A 206 2.92 -0.41 -2.22
N GLU A 207 3.21 -1.63 -2.69
CA GLU A 207 2.82 -2.04 -4.03
C GLU A 207 1.29 -2.04 -4.22
N CYS A 208 0.53 -2.51 -3.24
CA CYS A 208 -0.94 -2.44 -3.28
C CYS A 208 -1.42 -0.97 -3.31
N GLU A 209 -0.89 -0.11 -2.45
CA GLU A 209 -1.19 1.33 -2.40
C GLU A 209 -0.97 1.98 -3.77
N PHE A 210 0.21 1.78 -4.35
CA PHE A 210 0.58 2.36 -5.63
C PHE A 210 -0.33 1.89 -6.77
N ARG A 211 -0.60 0.59 -6.86
CA ARG A 211 -1.49 0.02 -7.88
C ARG A 211 -2.92 0.53 -7.74
N PHE A 212 -3.40 0.63 -6.51
CA PHE A 212 -4.72 1.18 -6.22
C PHE A 212 -4.80 2.63 -6.70
N ASN A 213 -3.79 3.44 -6.39
CA ASN A 213 -3.75 4.85 -6.81
C ASN A 213 -3.53 5.02 -8.33
N MET A 214 -2.90 4.05 -9.00
CA MET A 214 -2.65 4.06 -10.45
C MET A 214 -3.76 3.39 -11.28
N ARG A 215 -4.91 3.05 -10.68
CA ARG A 215 -6.06 2.56 -11.45
C ARG A 215 -6.43 3.51 -12.59
N GLY A 216 -6.72 2.94 -13.76
CA GLY A 216 -7.04 3.72 -14.96
C GLY A 216 -5.84 4.45 -15.58
N ARG A 217 -4.62 4.27 -15.07
CA ARG A 217 -3.39 4.86 -15.59
C ARG A 217 -2.40 3.78 -16.05
N ASP A 218 -1.52 4.15 -16.97
CA ASP A 218 -0.48 3.26 -17.48
C ASP A 218 0.71 3.18 -16.51
N MET A 219 0.67 2.18 -15.63
CA MET A 219 1.74 1.90 -14.66
C MET A 219 3.07 1.59 -15.35
N TYR A 220 3.08 0.91 -16.49
CA TYR A 220 4.30 0.53 -17.18
C TYR A 220 5.03 1.75 -17.73
N ARG A 221 4.30 2.64 -18.42
CA ARG A 221 4.86 3.89 -18.94
C ARG A 221 5.35 4.80 -17.82
N PHE A 222 4.62 4.88 -16.71
CA PHE A 222 5.05 5.63 -15.55
C PHE A 222 6.37 5.09 -14.98
N MET A 223 6.45 3.78 -14.72
CA MET A 223 7.66 3.16 -14.17
C MET A 223 8.85 3.28 -15.12
N LEU A 224 8.65 3.19 -16.44
CA LEU A 224 9.73 3.41 -17.41
C LEU A 224 10.32 4.82 -17.33
N ARG A 225 9.49 5.85 -17.09
CA ARG A 225 9.98 7.22 -16.93
C ARG A 225 10.77 7.36 -15.63
N GLU A 226 10.17 6.93 -14.52
CA GLU A 226 10.80 6.96 -13.19
C GLU A 226 12.17 6.28 -13.21
N LEU A 227 12.24 5.06 -13.75
CA LEU A 227 13.48 4.28 -13.77
C LEU A 227 14.52 4.78 -14.76
N ARG A 228 14.15 5.69 -15.68
CA ARG A 228 15.12 6.36 -16.55
C ARG A 228 15.81 7.51 -15.82
N GLU A 229 15.06 8.22 -14.97
CA GLU A 229 15.57 9.33 -14.16
C GLU A 229 16.33 8.82 -12.93
N ARG A 230 15.80 7.76 -12.28
CA ARG A 230 16.37 7.12 -11.11
C ARG A 230 16.48 5.60 -11.34
N PRO A 231 17.52 5.15 -12.07
CA PRO A 231 17.76 3.71 -12.31
C PRO A 231 17.82 2.89 -11.02
N LEU A 232 17.50 1.60 -11.13
CA LEU A 232 17.69 0.64 -10.03
C LEU A 232 19.18 0.35 -9.85
N ASN A 233 19.60 0.05 -8.61
CA ASN A 233 20.97 -0.36 -8.26
C ASN A 233 20.96 -1.79 -7.69
#